data_AF-A0A9D7Z560-F1
#
_entry.id   AF-A0A9D7Z560-F1
#
_cell.length_a   1.000
_cell.length_b   1.000
_cell.length_c   1.000
_cell.angle_alpha   90.00
_cell.angle_beta   90.00
_cell.angle_gamma   90.00
#
_symmetry.space_group_name_H-M   'P 1'
#
loop_
_entity.id
_entity.type
_entity.pdbx_description
1 polymer ?
#
loop_
_entity_poly.entity_id
_entity_poly.type
_entity_poly.pdbx_seq_one_letter_code
_entity_poly.pdbx_strand_id
1 'polypeptide(L)'
;SEATANLAYTRYVLDAGHSGDMVDLLAALTPCVMGYGEIGLRLCQSDHAADYADWINNYGGTDYQDVCIAVGQLIDTACHRRLGEDPAASPRWPLLQQRFDMATRLETGFWQMGLDG
;
A
#
# COMPACT_ATOMS: atom_id res chain seq x y z
N SER A 1 15.05 4.76 16.21
CA SER A 1 15.70 5.30 14.99
C SER A 1 14.66 5.67 13.93
N GLU A 2 13.60 6.36 14.37
CA GLU A 2 12.37 6.71 13.64
C GLU A 2 12.56 7.09 12.16
N ALA A 3 13.62 7.84 11.87
CA ALA A 3 13.92 8.32 10.53
C ALA A 3 14.22 7.18 9.53
N THR A 4 14.85 6.07 9.94
CA THR A 4 15.47 5.11 9.00
C THR A 4 14.44 4.25 8.26
N ALA A 5 13.45 3.70 8.96
CA ALA A 5 12.41 2.88 8.32
C ALA A 5 11.44 3.74 7.48
N ASN A 6 11.08 4.92 7.98
CA ASN A 6 10.25 5.88 7.26
C ASN A 6 10.96 6.36 5.98
N LEU A 7 12.23 6.77 6.07
CA LEU A 7 13.06 7.11 4.90
C LEU A 7 13.17 5.95 3.92
N ALA A 8 13.38 4.72 4.40
CA ALA A 8 13.52 3.56 3.53
C ALA A 8 12.24 3.29 2.72
N TYR A 9 11.06 3.42 3.33
CA TYR A 9 9.78 3.24 2.64
C TYR A 9 9.53 4.35 1.61
N THR A 10 9.60 5.62 2.02
CA THR A 10 9.32 6.73 1.11
C THR A 10 10.32 6.78 -0.05
N ARG A 11 11.61 6.52 0.23
CA ARG A 11 12.66 6.45 -0.79
C ARG A 11 12.39 5.32 -1.78
N TYR A 12 11.99 4.15 -1.29
CA TYR A 12 11.69 3.01 -2.14
C TYR A 12 10.55 3.28 -3.12
N VAL A 13 9.45 3.90 -2.66
CA VAL A 13 8.31 4.27 -3.53
C VAL A 13 8.74 5.29 -4.58
N LEU A 14 9.50 6.31 -4.20
CA LEU A 14 10.01 7.33 -5.12
C LEU A 14 10.98 6.73 -6.16
N ASP A 15 11.91 5.88 -5.72
CA ASP A 15 12.89 5.22 -6.59
C ASP A 15 12.18 4.27 -7.57
N ALA A 16 11.12 3.56 -7.15
CA ALA A 16 10.31 2.72 -8.03
C ALA A 16 9.64 3.53 -9.16
N GLY A 17 9.11 4.72 -8.85
CA GLY A 17 8.53 5.60 -9.86
C GLY A 17 9.58 6.24 -10.78
N HIS A 18 10.75 6.61 -10.25
CA HIS A 18 11.82 7.22 -11.05
C HIS A 18 12.55 6.22 -11.96
N SER A 19 12.72 4.98 -11.52
CA SER A 19 13.42 3.93 -12.28
C SER A 19 12.51 3.13 -13.22
N GLY A 20 11.19 3.32 -13.11
CA GLY A 20 10.18 2.56 -13.83
C GLY A 20 9.17 3.45 -14.56
N ASP A 21 7.93 2.98 -14.63
CA ASP A 21 6.77 3.73 -15.11
C ASP A 21 5.64 3.77 -14.06
N MET A 22 4.49 4.30 -14.46
CA MET A 22 3.35 4.50 -13.56
C MET A 22 2.90 3.19 -12.88
N VAL A 23 3.00 2.03 -13.54
CA VAL A 23 2.59 0.76 -12.94
C VAL A 23 3.58 0.31 -11.87
N ASP A 24 4.87 0.60 -12.06
CA ASP A 24 5.91 0.32 -11.07
C ASP A 24 5.75 1.17 -9.81
N LEU A 25 5.39 2.45 -9.97
CA LEU A 25 5.04 3.35 -8.86
C LEU A 25 3.81 2.85 -8.10
N LEU A 26 2.72 2.54 -8.83
CA LEU A 26 1.47 2.09 -8.21
C LEU A 26 1.67 0.77 -7.47
N ALA A 27 2.41 -0.19 -8.06
CA ALA A 27 2.73 -1.46 -7.39
C ALA A 27 3.48 -1.27 -6.06
N ALA A 28 4.32 -0.23 -5.93
CA ALA A 28 5.01 0.10 -4.69
C ALA A 28 4.14 0.91 -3.70
N LEU A 29 3.16 1.68 -4.17
CA LEU A 29 2.31 2.56 -3.34
C LEU A 29 1.07 1.85 -2.79
N THR A 30 0.44 0.98 -3.59
CA THR A 30 -0.83 0.32 -3.27
C THR A 30 -0.83 -0.46 -1.95
N PRO A 31 0.25 -1.15 -1.53
CA PRO A 31 0.29 -1.84 -0.23
C PRO A 31 -0.06 -0.96 0.97
N CYS A 32 0.43 0.28 1.01
CA CYS A 32 0.13 1.22 2.09
C CYS A 32 -1.36 1.59 2.11
N VAL A 33 -1.88 2.06 0.97
CA VAL A 33 -3.27 2.52 0.86
C VAL A 33 -4.23 1.39 1.27
N MET A 34 -4.08 0.23 0.63
CA MET A 34 -4.94 -0.93 0.87
C MET A 34 -4.76 -1.52 2.25
N GLY A 35 -3.51 -1.63 2.73
CA GLY A 35 -3.19 -2.20 4.03
C GLY A 35 -3.83 -1.41 5.17
N TYR A 36 -3.75 -0.08 5.15
CA TYR A 36 -4.43 0.77 6.14
C TYR A 36 -5.95 0.62 6.07
N GLY A 37 -6.52 0.54 4.86
CA GLY A 37 -7.96 0.34 4.67
C GLY A 37 -8.43 -1.01 5.21
N GLU A 38 -7.69 -2.09 4.96
CA GLU A 38 -8.00 -3.44 5.45
C GLU A 38 -7.89 -3.51 6.98
N ILE A 39 -6.84 -2.92 7.55
CA ILE A 39 -6.66 -2.84 9.01
C ILE A 39 -7.81 -2.05 9.65
N GLY A 40 -8.16 -0.89 9.08
CA GLY A 40 -9.26 -0.06 9.56
C GLY A 40 -10.59 -0.81 9.57
N LEU A 41 -10.97 -1.43 8.45
CA LEU A 41 -12.20 -2.24 8.36
C LEU A 41 -12.23 -3.37 9.38
N ARG A 42 -11.12 -4.09 9.53
CA ARG A 42 -11.02 -5.21 10.48
C ARG A 42 -11.18 -4.71 11.92
N LEU A 43 -10.55 -3.59 12.25
CA LEU A 43 -10.59 -3.05 13.61
C LEU A 43 -11.94 -2.44 13.98
N CYS A 44 -12.65 -1.84 13.02
CA CYS A 44 -14.03 -1.37 13.22
C CYS A 44 -15.01 -2.49 13.62
N GLN A 45 -14.68 -3.75 13.30
CA GLN A 45 -15.49 -4.92 13.64
C GLN A 45 -15.02 -5.64 14.90
N SER A 46 -13.96 -5.14 15.55
CA SER A 46 -13.35 -5.74 16.74
C SER A 46 -13.53 -4.85 17.96
N ASP A 47 -13.30 -5.42 19.15
CA ASP A 47 -13.17 -4.59 20.35
C ASP A 47 -11.82 -3.87 20.35
N HIS A 48 -11.84 -2.58 20.66
CA HIS A 48 -10.69 -1.69 20.56
C HIS A 48 -10.75 -0.59 21.63
N ALA A 49 -9.60 -0.12 22.09
CA ALA A 49 -9.54 0.96 23.07
C ALA A 49 -10.04 2.28 22.46
N ALA A 50 -10.79 3.06 23.24
CA ALA A 50 -11.34 4.35 22.81
C ALA A 50 -10.26 5.33 22.33
N ASP A 51 -9.04 5.23 22.87
CA ASP A 51 -7.89 6.06 22.50
C ASP A 51 -7.49 5.93 21.02
N TYR A 52 -7.87 4.85 20.35
CA TYR A 52 -7.58 4.60 18.94
C TYR A 52 -8.81 4.76 18.03
N ALA A 53 -9.98 5.11 18.58
CA ALA A 53 -11.23 5.14 17.83
C ALA A 53 -11.19 6.08 16.62
N ASP A 54 -10.59 7.27 16.76
CA ASP A 54 -10.51 8.25 15.67
C ASP A 54 -9.66 7.72 14.50
N TRP A 55 -8.53 7.09 14.80
CA TRP A 55 -7.66 6.48 13.79
C TRP A 55 -8.40 5.35 13.07
N ILE A 56 -9.06 4.47 13.83
CA ILE A 56 -9.77 3.31 13.28
C ILE A 56 -10.95 3.76 12.43
N ASN A 57 -11.75 4.73 12.90
CA ASN A 57 -12.88 5.29 12.16
C ASN A 57 -12.45 6.01 10.89
N ASN A 58 -11.28 6.66 10.89
CA ASN A 58 -10.75 7.30 9.69
C ASN A 58 -10.45 6.27 8.59
N TYR A 59 -9.68 5.22 8.92
CA TYR A 59 -9.27 4.22 7.92
C TYR A 59 -10.36 3.19 7.59
N GLY A 60 -11.25 2.88 8.52
CA GLY A 60 -12.41 2.01 8.30
C GLY A 60 -13.64 2.74 7.74
N GLY A 61 -13.64 4.07 7.75
CA GLY A 61 -14.74 4.90 7.28
C GLY A 61 -14.89 4.91 5.75
N THR A 62 -16.10 5.24 5.29
CA THR A 62 -16.46 5.22 3.86
C THR A 62 -15.51 6.07 3.01
N ASP A 63 -15.11 7.24 3.48
CA ASP A 63 -14.28 8.17 2.72
C ASP A 63 -12.91 7.56 2.38
N TYR A 64 -12.28 6.87 3.33
CA TYR A 64 -11.00 6.19 3.07
C TYR A 64 -11.19 4.92 2.24
N GLN A 65 -12.29 4.20 2.43
CA GLN A 65 -12.61 3.03 1.61
C GLN A 65 -12.87 3.40 0.14
N ASP A 66 -13.49 4.55 -0.13
CA ASP A 66 -13.66 5.08 -1.48
C ASP A 66 -12.29 5.40 -2.13
N VAL A 67 -11.32 5.89 -1.36
CA VAL A 67 -9.93 6.05 -1.81
C VAL A 67 -9.29 4.70 -2.15
N CYS A 68 -9.46 3.68 -1.30
CA CYS A 68 -8.97 2.33 -1.59
C CYS A 68 -9.54 1.79 -2.91
N ILE A 69 -10.85 1.92 -3.12
CA ILE A 69 -11.53 1.50 -4.35
C ILE A 69 -10.97 2.26 -5.56
N ALA A 70 -10.83 3.59 -5.46
CA ALA A 70 -10.30 4.42 -6.54
C ALA A 70 -8.86 4.05 -6.90
N VAL A 71 -8.00 3.78 -5.90
CA VAL A 71 -6.62 3.34 -6.11
C VAL A 71 -6.56 1.94 -6.73
N GLY A 72 -7.45 1.02 -6.32
CA GLY A 72 -7.59 -0.31 -6.93
C GLY A 72 -7.94 -0.21 -8.41
N GLN A 73 -8.95 0.59 -8.76
CA GLN A 73 -9.34 0.83 -10.14
C GLN A 73 -8.21 1.49 -10.95
N LEU A 74 -7.44 2.39 -10.33
CA LEU A 74 -6.31 3.06 -10.97
C LEU A 74 -5.19 2.07 -11.32
N ILE A 75 -4.78 1.20 -10.40
CA ILE A 75 -3.74 0.20 -10.68
C ILE A 75 -4.21 -0.84 -11.69
N ASP A 76 -5.46 -1.31 -11.61
CA ASP A 76 -6.05 -2.23 -12.59
C ASP A 76 -6.03 -1.63 -14.00
N THR A 77 -6.50 -0.39 -14.13
CA THR A 77 -6.50 0.35 -15.40
C THR A 77 -5.08 0.55 -15.93
N ALA A 78 -4.13 0.89 -15.06
CA ALA A 78 -2.74 1.10 -15.45
C ALA A 78 -2.08 -0.20 -15.93
N CYS A 79 -2.29 -1.31 -15.20
CA CYS A 79 -1.85 -2.64 -15.58
C CYS A 79 -2.42 -3.04 -16.94
N HIS A 80 -3.73 -2.92 -17.13
CA HIS A 80 -4.38 -3.27 -18.39
C HIS A 80 -3.84 -2.44 -19.57
N ARG A 81 -3.73 -1.12 -19.42
CA ARG A 81 -3.20 -0.24 -20.46
C ARG A 81 -1.74 -0.53 -20.81
N ARG A 82 -0.92 -0.93 -19.84
CA ARG A 82 0.53 -1.05 -20.01
C ARG A 82 0.99 -2.46 -20.37
N LEU A 83 0.28 -3.46 -19.88
CA LEU A 83 0.63 -4.89 -19.96
C LEU A 83 -0.33 -5.71 -20.84
N GLY A 84 -1.49 -5.15 -21.19
CA GLY A 84 -2.49 -5.79 -22.06
C GLY A 84 -3.64 -6.45 -21.30
N GLU A 85 -4.47 -7.19 -22.03
CA GLU A 85 -5.67 -7.89 -21.54
C GLU A 85 -5.39 -8.90 -20.44
N ASP A 86 -4.24 -9.57 -20.48
CA ASP A 86 -3.76 -10.48 -19.44
C ASP A 86 -2.43 -9.96 -18.84
N PRO A 87 -2.50 -9.06 -17.83
CA PRO A 87 -1.32 -8.52 -17.17
C PRO A 87 -0.42 -9.59 -16.54
N ALA A 88 -1.00 -10.69 -16.06
CA ALA A 88 -0.28 -11.75 -15.37
C ALA A 88 0.60 -12.58 -16.32
N ALA A 89 0.24 -12.66 -17.61
CA ALA A 89 1.08 -13.25 -18.65
C ALA A 89 2.25 -12.34 -19.07
N SER A 90 2.29 -11.08 -18.64
CA SER A 90 3.36 -10.16 -18.98
C SER A 90 4.70 -10.58 -18.34
N PRO A 91 5.83 -10.52 -19.08
CA PRO A 91 7.16 -10.70 -18.49
C PRO A 91 7.49 -9.70 -17.37
N ARG A 92 6.75 -8.58 -17.28
CA ARG A 92 6.91 -7.57 -16.22
C ARG A 92 6.19 -7.92 -14.92
N TRP A 93 5.22 -8.84 -14.96
CA TRP A 93 4.39 -9.19 -13.81
C TRP A 93 5.21 -9.61 -12.57
N PRO A 94 6.25 -10.48 -12.69
CA PRO A 94 7.06 -10.88 -11.54
C PRO A 94 7.76 -9.70 -10.87
N LEU A 95 8.22 -8.71 -11.65
CA LEU A 95 8.88 -7.52 -11.11
C LEU A 95 7.89 -6.61 -10.37
N LEU A 96 6.66 -6.47 -10.87
CA LEU A 96 5.61 -5.69 -10.19
C LEU A 96 5.19 -6.36 -8.88
N GLN A 97 5.03 -7.68 -8.89
CA GLN A 97 4.77 -8.45 -7.67
C GLN A 97 5.90 -8.29 -6.66
N GLN A 98 7.16 -8.41 -7.10
CA GLN A 98 8.31 -8.17 -6.23
C GLN A 98 8.28 -6.76 -5.61
N ARG A 99 7.85 -5.75 -6.39
CA ARG A 99 7.74 -4.39 -5.87
C ARG A 99 6.70 -4.26 -4.78
N PHE A 100 5.52 -4.82 -5.01
CA PHE A 100 4.43 -4.89 -4.05
C PHE A 100 4.89 -5.61 -2.78
N ASP A 101 5.48 -6.79 -2.91
CA ASP A 101 5.96 -7.59 -1.77
C ASP A 101 7.01 -6.85 -0.94
N MET A 102 7.91 -6.11 -1.58
CA MET A 102 8.92 -5.33 -0.88
C MET A 102 8.30 -4.16 -0.11
N ALA A 103 7.38 -3.42 -0.73
CA ALA A 103 6.65 -2.35 -0.04
C ALA A 103 5.87 -2.89 1.17
N THR A 104 5.18 -4.02 1.05
CA THR A 104 4.49 -4.68 2.17
C THR A 104 5.43 -5.06 3.32
N ARG A 105 6.64 -5.57 3.00
CA ARG A 105 7.65 -5.88 4.02
C ARG A 105 8.16 -4.62 4.73
N LEU A 106 8.40 -3.54 4.00
CA LEU A 106 8.85 -2.27 4.57
C LEU A 106 7.76 -1.65 5.47
N GLU A 107 6.48 -1.73 5.08
CA GLU A 107 5.33 -1.35 5.94
C GLU A 107 5.27 -2.16 7.23
N THR A 108 5.52 -3.48 7.15
CA THR A 108 5.59 -4.31 8.36
C THR A 108 6.71 -3.83 9.30
N GLY A 109 7.86 -3.45 8.74
CA GLY A 109 8.97 -2.87 9.50
C GLY A 109 8.62 -1.51 10.14
N PHE A 110 7.78 -0.71 9.48
CA PHE A 110 7.27 0.55 10.04
C PHE A 110 6.41 0.31 11.28
N TRP A 111 5.49 -0.66 11.24
CA TRP A 111 4.70 -1.04 12.41
C TRP A 111 5.54 -1.60 13.55
N GLN A 112 6.50 -2.48 13.25
CA GLN A 112 7.41 -3.04 14.25
C GLN A 112 8.22 -1.94 14.95
N MET A 113 8.72 -0.96 14.20
CA MET A 113 9.41 0.20 14.76
C MET A 113 8.54 1.00 15.73
N GLY A 114 7.24 1.12 15.46
CA GLY A 114 6.29 1.79 16.37
C GLY A 114 6.04 1.02 17.68
N LEU A 115 6.22 -0.31 17.67
CA LEU A 115 6.08 -1.16 18.87
C LEU A 115 7.37 -1.25 19.70
N ASP A 116 8.52 -1.15 19.05
CA ASP A 116 9.84 -1.19 19.70
C ASP A 116 10.29 0.18 20.25
N GLY A 117 9.46 1.22 20.07
CA GLY A 117 9.70 2.61 20.44
C GLY A 117 9.41 2.96 21.89
#